data_AF-A0A8S9NHH6-F1
#
_entry.id   AF-A0A8S9NHH6-F1
#
_cell.length_a   1.000
_cell.length_b   1.000
_cell.length_c   1.000
_cell.angle_alpha   90.00
_cell.angle_beta   90.00
_cell.angle_gamma   90.00
#
_symmetry.space_group_name_H-M   'P 1'
#
loop_
_entity.id
_entity.type
_entity.pdbx_description
1 polymer ?
#
loop_
_entity_poly.entity_id
_entity_poly.type
_entity_poly.pdbx_seq_one_letter_code
_entity_poly.pdbx_strand_id
1 'polypeptide(L)'
;MFVNLVNRTVEVFDCGGKKNNKAVEAFAILIPRIVKAVQSSDKKKDFNVKQYAVSYVPMRALNTSGNDCGITKFEERVMEKVKSEMVRVEHQMSEKLKEKVDLEIARVAHEMKHKLKIATVAMVVVGAIVGIWTSLSV
;
A
#
# COMPACT_ATOMS: atom_id res chain seq x y z
N MET A 1 6.64 -4.92 -21.74
CA MET A 1 6.96 -5.76 -20.58
C MET A 1 6.34 -5.11 -19.35
N PHE A 2 5.84 -5.89 -18.40
CA PHE A 2 5.32 -5.41 -17.12
C PHE A 2 6.00 -6.16 -15.96
N VAL A 3 6.41 -5.44 -14.91
CA VAL A 3 7.10 -6.04 -13.75
C VAL A 3 6.22 -5.90 -12.53
N ASN A 4 5.74 -7.02 -11.98
CA ASN A 4 5.01 -7.04 -10.72
C ASN A 4 5.99 -7.28 -9.57
N LEU A 5 6.25 -6.23 -8.78
CA LEU A 5 7.19 -6.29 -7.66
C LEU A 5 6.64 -7.10 -6.47
N VAL A 6 5.32 -7.20 -6.32
CA VAL A 6 4.67 -7.92 -5.22
C VAL A 6 4.68 -9.43 -5.50
N ASN A 7 4.20 -9.83 -6.68
CA ASN A 7 4.11 -11.22 -7.09
C ASN A 7 5.46 -11.76 -7.61
N ARG A 8 6.45 -10.88 -7.78
CA ARG A 8 7.78 -11.18 -8.34
C ARG A 8 7.68 -11.84 -9.71
N THR A 9 6.89 -11.24 -10.60
CA THR A 9 6.70 -11.72 -11.97
C THR A 9 7.11 -10.67 -12.99
N VAL A 10 7.64 -11.12 -14.12
CA VAL A 10 7.89 -10.31 -15.31
C VAL A 10 6.98 -10.85 -16.41
N GLU A 11 6.02 -10.04 -16.82
CA GLU A 11 5.13 -10.36 -17.92
C GLU A 11 5.66 -9.77 -19.23
N VAL A 12 5.93 -10.66 -20.18
CA VAL A 12 6.43 -10.31 -21.50
C VAL A 12 5.27 -10.33 -22.48
N PHE A 13 5.12 -9.23 -23.21
CA PHE A 13 4.15 -9.08 -24.26
C PHE A 13 4.93 -8.98 -25.57
N ASP A 14 4.97 -10.08 -26.33
CA ASP A 14 5.69 -10.17 -27.60
C ASP A 14 4.69 -10.45 -28.72
N CYS A 15 4.52 -9.48 -29.63
CA CYS A 15 3.63 -9.65 -30.79
C CYS A 15 4.28 -10.45 -31.92
N GLY A 16 5.60 -10.57 -31.93
CA GLY A 16 6.36 -11.27 -32.96
C GLY A 16 6.43 -12.78 -32.72
N GLY A 17 6.03 -13.25 -31.54
CA GLY A 17 6.13 -14.66 -31.13
C GLY A 17 7.57 -15.19 -31.11
N LYS A 18 8.57 -14.31 -31.16
CA LYS A 18 9.99 -14.65 -31.19
C LYS A 18 10.50 -14.83 -29.76
N LYS A 19 10.71 -16.09 -29.39
CA LYS A 19 11.26 -16.48 -28.08
C LYS A 19 12.78 -16.25 -27.94
N ASN A 20 13.28 -15.04 -28.20
CA ASN A 20 14.67 -14.71 -27.89
C ASN A 20 14.78 -14.27 -26.43
N ASN A 21 14.72 -15.27 -25.54
CA ASN A 21 14.37 -15.09 -24.13
C ASN A 21 15.54 -14.71 -23.22
N LYS A 22 16.78 -14.90 -23.70
CA LYS A 22 18.00 -14.75 -22.88
C LYS A 22 18.13 -13.36 -22.25
N ALA A 23 17.79 -12.31 -22.99
CA ALA A 23 17.86 -10.94 -22.48
C ALA A 23 16.82 -10.68 -21.37
N VAL A 24 15.60 -11.21 -21.53
CA VAL A 24 14.54 -11.06 -20.53
C VAL A 24 14.86 -11.85 -19.26
N GLU A 25 15.34 -13.08 -19.42
CA GLU A 25 15.78 -13.91 -18.29
C GLU A 25 16.95 -13.26 -17.54
N ALA A 26 17.94 -12.75 -18.26
CA ALA A 26 19.05 -12.00 -17.67
C ALA A 26 18.55 -10.75 -16.93
N PHE A 27 17.61 -10.01 -17.52
CA PHE A 27 16.98 -8.86 -16.86
C PHE A 27 16.26 -9.28 -15.58
N ALA A 28 15.45 -10.35 -15.60
CA ALA A 28 14.72 -10.84 -14.43
C ALA A 28 15.63 -11.24 -13.26
N ILE A 29 16.85 -11.70 -13.55
CA ILE A 29 17.90 -11.98 -12.55
C ILE A 29 18.46 -10.69 -11.94
N LEU A 30 18.48 -9.58 -12.69
CA LEU A 30 18.97 -8.28 -12.20
C LEU A 30 17.93 -7.51 -11.38
N ILE A 31 16.63 -7.73 -11.59
CA ILE A 31 15.56 -7.00 -10.89
C ILE A 31 15.74 -6.99 -9.36
N PRO A 32 15.98 -8.13 -8.67
CA PRO A 32 16.19 -8.10 -7.22
C PRO A 32 17.32 -7.17 -6.78
N ARG A 33 18.40 -7.05 -7.57
CA ARG A 33 19.53 -6.15 -7.29
C ARG A 33 19.14 -4.69 -7.46
N ILE A 34 18.40 -4.37 -8.52
CA ILE A 34 17.86 -3.02 -8.77
C ILE A 34 16.91 -2.62 -7.65
N VAL A 35 15.95 -3.48 -7.30
CA VAL A 35 14.98 -3.21 -6.22
C VAL A 35 15.70 -2.99 -4.89
N LYS A 36 16.72 -3.79 -4.58
CA LYS A 36 17.55 -3.59 -3.39
C LYS A 36 18.32 -2.26 -3.41
N ALA A 37 18.80 -1.83 -4.57
CA ALA A 37 19.56 -0.58 -4.71
C ALA A 37 18.68 0.66 -4.49
N VAL A 38 17.42 0.63 -4.92
CA VAL A 38 16.49 1.77 -4.80
C VAL A 38 15.73 1.84 -3.47
N GLN A 39 15.79 0.80 -2.63
CA GLN A 39 15.17 0.85 -1.30
C GLN A 39 15.97 1.71 -0.32
N SER A 40 15.23 2.35 0.60
CA SER A 40 15.82 3.13 1.69
C SER A 40 16.72 2.25 2.57
N SER A 41 17.78 2.86 3.08
CA SER A 41 18.81 2.22 3.92
C SER A 41 18.20 1.36 5.05
N ASP A 42 17.12 1.87 5.65
CA ASP A 42 16.47 1.28 6.82
C ASP A 42 15.73 -0.04 6.51
N LYS A 43 15.45 -0.32 5.23
CA LYS A 43 14.75 -1.54 4.76
C LYS A 43 15.65 -2.50 3.98
N LYS A 44 16.93 -2.16 3.79
CA LYS A 44 17.87 -2.97 2.98
C LYS A 44 18.18 -4.37 3.54
N LYS A 45 17.95 -4.61 4.83
CA LYS A 45 18.29 -5.89 5.50
C LYS A 45 17.33 -7.05 5.17
N ASP A 46 16.11 -6.77 4.69
CA ASP A 46 15.07 -7.79 4.52
C ASP A 46 14.95 -8.35 3.09
N PHE A 47 15.83 -7.94 2.16
CA PHE A 47 15.68 -8.31 0.76
C PHE A 47 16.23 -9.71 0.46
N ASN A 48 15.37 -10.72 0.65
CA ASN A 48 15.62 -12.08 0.19
C ASN A 48 15.54 -12.13 -1.35
N VAL A 49 16.68 -12.45 -1.97
CA VAL A 49 16.93 -12.52 -3.43
C VAL A 49 16.18 -13.70 -4.05
N LYS A 50 14.84 -13.73 -3.98
CA LYS A 50 14.07 -14.67 -4.80
C LYS A 50 13.98 -14.12 -6.22
N GLN A 51 14.27 -15.00 -7.17
CA GLN A 51 14.22 -14.71 -8.60
C GLN A 51 12.79 -14.33 -9.02
N TYR A 52 12.68 -13.44 -10.01
CA TYR A 52 11.41 -13.11 -10.63
C TYR A 52 11.05 -14.20 -11.65
N ALA A 53 9.81 -14.67 -11.63
CA ALA A 53 9.31 -15.61 -12.63
C ALA A 53 8.95 -14.86 -13.91
N VAL A 54 9.42 -15.34 -15.06
CA VAL A 54 9.08 -14.77 -16.36
C VAL A 54 7.87 -15.49 -16.92
N SER A 55 6.83 -14.73 -17.27
CA SER A 55 5.61 -15.24 -17.90
C SER A 55 5.42 -14.59 -19.27
N TYR A 56 5.29 -15.42 -20.30
CA TYR A 56 5.03 -14.96 -21.66
C TYR A 56 3.53 -14.92 -21.90
N VAL A 57 2.98 -13.71 -22.00
CA VAL A 57 1.56 -13.53 -22.19
C VAL A 57 1.26 -13.62 -23.67
N PRO A 58 0.41 -14.56 -24.13
CA PRO A 58 0.07 -14.66 -25.53
C PRO A 58 -0.59 -13.37 -26.01
N MET A 59 -0.06 -12.82 -27.10
CA MET A 59 -0.55 -11.65 -27.83
C MET A 59 -1.23 -12.09 -29.14
N ARG A 60 -1.91 -13.24 -29.14
CA ARG A 60 -2.61 -13.76 -30.34
C ARG A 60 -3.67 -12.76 -30.78
N ALA A 61 -3.86 -12.61 -32.09
CA ALA A 61 -4.79 -11.66 -32.74
C ALA A 61 -4.42 -10.17 -32.68
N LEU A 62 -3.16 -9.84 -32.38
CA LEU A 62 -2.68 -8.44 -32.31
C LEU A 62 -1.69 -8.05 -33.41
N ASN A 63 -1.25 -9.01 -34.22
CA ASN A 63 -0.35 -8.75 -35.33
C ASN A 63 -0.87 -9.42 -36.59
N THR A 64 -1.92 -8.83 -37.18
CA THR A 64 -2.58 -9.32 -38.39
C THR A 64 -1.81 -8.89 -39.64
N SER A 65 -1.18 -7.71 -39.61
CA SER A 65 -0.48 -7.11 -40.74
C SER A 65 1.05 -7.19 -40.68
N GLY A 66 1.64 -7.61 -39.55
CA GLY A 66 3.08 -7.54 -39.31
C GLY A 66 3.56 -6.21 -38.69
N ASN A 67 2.74 -5.15 -38.76
CA ASN A 67 3.04 -3.81 -38.22
C ASN A 67 2.10 -3.37 -37.06
N ASP A 68 1.13 -4.21 -36.69
CA ASP A 68 0.11 -3.85 -35.68
C ASP A 68 0.63 -3.94 -34.23
N CYS A 69 1.90 -4.35 -34.03
CA CYS A 69 2.52 -4.37 -32.69
C CYS A 69 2.71 -2.96 -32.09
N GLY A 70 2.44 -1.91 -32.88
CA GLY A 70 2.44 -0.54 -32.44
C GLY A 70 1.24 -0.19 -31.56
N ILE A 71 1.51 -0.05 -30.26
CA ILE A 71 0.89 0.93 -29.37
C ILE A 71 -0.51 0.56 -28.84
N THR A 72 -1.55 0.40 -29.67
CA THR A 72 -2.94 0.47 -29.16
C THR A 72 -3.34 -0.64 -28.18
N LYS A 73 -3.13 -1.91 -28.56
CA LYS A 73 -3.52 -3.07 -27.74
C LYS A 73 -2.52 -3.37 -26.61
N PHE A 74 -1.26 -2.96 -26.76
CA PHE A 74 -0.26 -3.05 -25.71
C PHE A 74 -0.54 -2.02 -24.61
N GLU A 75 -0.79 -0.77 -25.00
CA GLU A 75 -1.20 0.30 -24.08
C GLU A 75 -2.48 -0.07 -23.36
N GLU A 76 -3.50 -0.59 -24.04
CA GLU A 76 -4.74 -1.03 -23.40
C GLU A 76 -4.49 -2.05 -22.28
N ARG A 77 -3.71 -3.11 -22.55
CA ARG A 77 -3.36 -4.14 -21.56
C ARG A 77 -2.51 -3.61 -20.41
N VAL A 78 -1.55 -2.73 -20.69
CA VAL A 78 -0.74 -2.10 -19.64
C VAL A 78 -1.61 -1.18 -18.79
N MET A 79 -2.46 -0.36 -19.41
CA MET A 79 -3.36 0.57 -18.75
C MET A 79 -4.40 -0.15 -17.90
N GLU A 80 -4.94 -1.28 -18.36
CA GLU A 80 -5.85 -2.13 -17.57
C GLU A 80 -5.15 -2.65 -16.30
N LYS A 81 -3.92 -3.17 -16.42
CA LYS A 81 -3.12 -3.63 -15.28
C LYS A 81 -2.78 -2.50 -14.32
N VAL A 82 -2.39 -1.34 -14.84
CA VAL A 82 -2.10 -0.15 -14.02
C VAL A 82 -3.35 0.32 -13.27
N LYS A 83 -4.51 0.38 -13.94
CA LYS A 83 -5.80 0.73 -13.30
C LYS A 83 -6.14 -0.25 -12.17
N SER A 84 -5.99 -1.54 -12.41
CA SER A 84 -6.26 -2.57 -11.39
C SER A 84 -5.34 -2.42 -10.16
N GLU A 85 -4.03 -2.21 -10.37
CA GLU A 85 -3.09 -1.98 -9.28
C GLU A 85 -3.36 -0.66 -8.54
N MET A 86 -3.77 0.40 -9.24
CA MET A 86 -4.16 1.67 -8.62
C MET A 86 -5.35 1.48 -7.66
N VAL A 87 -6.41 0.81 -8.11
CA VAL A 87 -7.58 0.50 -7.28
C VAL A 87 -7.17 -0.34 -6.07
N ARG A 88 -6.27 -1.31 -6.24
CA ARG A 88 -5.74 -2.12 -5.14
C ARG A 88 -4.98 -1.27 -4.12
N VAL A 89 -4.14 -0.34 -4.59
CA VAL A 89 -3.37 0.58 -3.73
C VAL A 89 -4.30 1.54 -2.98
N GLU A 90 -5.30 2.12 -3.66
CA GLU A 90 -6.31 2.98 -3.04
C GLU A 90 -7.07 2.24 -1.93
N HIS A 91 -7.49 1.00 -2.19
CA HIS A 91 -8.16 0.18 -1.20
C HIS A 91 -7.26 -0.11 0.01
N GLN A 92 -6.01 -0.53 -0.21
CA GLN A 92 -5.06 -0.77 0.88
C GLN A 92 -4.76 0.49 1.71
N MET A 93 -4.68 1.65 1.06
CA MET A 93 -4.46 2.92 1.74
C MET A 93 -5.68 3.33 2.56
N SER A 94 -6.89 3.14 2.03
CA SER A 94 -8.15 3.39 2.73
C SER A 94 -8.27 2.54 4.00
N GLU A 95 -8.01 1.22 3.90
CA GLU A 95 -8.08 0.33 5.04
C GLU A 95 -7.06 0.69 6.13
N LYS A 96 -5.82 1.00 5.75
CA LYS A 96 -4.80 1.47 6.71
C LYS A 96 -5.16 2.81 7.34
N LEU A 97 -5.77 3.71 6.57
CA LEU A 97 -6.22 5.00 7.10
C LEU A 97 -7.34 4.79 8.11
N LYS A 98 -8.31 3.92 7.80
CA LYS A 98 -9.40 3.54 8.70
C LYS A 98 -8.87 2.95 10.01
N GLU A 99 -7.95 2.00 9.95
CA GLU A 99 -7.31 1.42 11.13
C GLU A 99 -6.63 2.50 12.00
N LYS A 100 -5.92 3.43 11.38
CA LYS A 100 -5.25 4.53 12.10
C LYS A 100 -6.25 5.50 12.73
N VAL A 101 -7.36 5.79 12.05
CA VAL A 101 -8.44 6.64 12.56
C VAL A 101 -9.12 5.97 13.75
N ASP A 102 -9.46 4.68 13.65
CA ASP A 102 -10.09 3.92 14.73
C ASP A 102 -9.18 3.89 15.99
N LEU A 103 -7.87 3.73 15.79
CA LEU A 103 -6.89 3.77 16.87
C LEU A 103 -6.82 5.15 17.56
N GLU A 104 -6.85 6.24 16.79
CA GLU A 104 -6.86 7.60 17.35
C GLU A 104 -8.19 7.94 18.04
N ILE A 105 -9.33 7.50 17.50
CA ILE A 105 -10.63 7.66 18.15
C ILE A 105 -10.62 6.95 19.51
N ALA A 106 -10.11 5.72 19.58
CA ALA A 106 -10.01 4.98 20.84
C ALA A 106 -9.10 5.69 21.86
N ARG A 107 -7.96 6.25 21.40
CA ARG A 107 -7.05 7.03 22.23
C ARG A 107 -7.74 8.29 22.77
N VAL A 108 -8.41 9.07 21.92
CA VAL A 108 -9.11 10.30 22.32
C VAL A 108 -10.27 9.98 23.27
N ALA A 109 -11.05 8.94 23.01
CA ALA A 109 -12.12 8.51 23.90
C ALA A 109 -11.60 8.13 25.29
N HIS A 110 -10.45 7.45 25.36
CA HIS A 110 -9.79 7.13 26.62
C HIS A 110 -9.33 8.39 27.37
N GLU A 111 -8.70 9.35 26.66
CA GLU A 111 -8.27 10.62 27.25
C GLU A 111 -9.46 11.43 27.78
N MET A 112 -10.54 11.54 27.01
CA MET A 112 -11.76 12.24 27.42
C MET A 112 -12.41 11.60 28.64
N LYS A 113 -12.48 10.27 28.70
CA LYS A 113 -13.01 9.56 29.88
C LYS A 113 -12.17 9.85 31.12
N HIS A 114 -10.86 9.92 30.99
CA HIS A 114 -9.97 10.25 32.09
C HIS A 114 -10.17 11.69 32.56
N LYS A 115 -10.22 12.66 31.63
CA LYS A 115 -10.49 14.08 31.94
C LYS A 115 -11.86 14.27 32.59
N LEU A 116 -12.89 13.57 32.13
CA LEU A 116 -14.22 13.62 32.70
C LEU A 116 -14.24 13.15 34.15
N LYS A 117 -13.59 12.01 34.46
CA LYS A 117 -13.47 11.52 35.84
C LYS A 117 -12.83 12.54 36.77
N ILE A 118 -11.73 13.18 36.33
CA ILE A 118 -11.05 14.23 37.11
C ILE A 118 -12.00 15.40 37.35
N ALA A 119 -12.69 15.88 36.30
CA ALA A 119 -13.63 16.99 36.41
C ALA A 119 -14.79 16.68 37.38
N THR A 120 -15.35 15.47 37.34
CA THR A 120 -16.40 15.04 38.27
C THR A 120 -15.92 15.06 39.72
N VAL A 121 -14.72 14.52 40.00
CA VAL A 121 -14.15 14.55 41.36
C VAL A 121 -13.92 15.99 41.83
N ALA A 122 -13.36 16.85 40.97
CA ALA A 122 -13.14 18.26 41.30
C ALA A 122 -14.45 18.99 41.65
N MET A 123 -15.52 18.76 40.88
CA MET A 123 -16.84 19.35 41.16
C MET A 123 -17.43 18.91 42.49
N VAL A 124 -17.30 17.62 42.86
CA VAL A 124 -17.77 17.10 44.15
C VAL A 124 -17.01 17.75 45.31
N VAL A 125 -15.68 17.90 45.18
CA VAL A 125 -14.84 18.54 46.21
C VAL A 125 -15.23 20.00 46.39
N VAL A 126 -15.41 20.75 45.30
CA VAL A 126 -15.86 22.15 45.36
C VAL A 126 -17.23 22.26 46.06
N GLY A 127 -18.18 21.39 45.70
CA GLY A 127 -19.51 21.36 46.33
C GLY A 127 -19.44 21.09 47.84
N ALA A 128 -18.59 20.15 48.27
CA ALA A 128 -18.41 19.85 49.69
C ALA A 128 -17.83 21.05 50.47
N ILE A 129 -16.82 21.73 49.91
CA ILE A 129 -16.21 22.91 50.53
C ILE A 129 -17.23 24.05 50.68
N VAL A 130 -18.01 24.33 49.63
CA VAL A 130 -19.05 25.37 49.66
C VAL A 130 -20.12 25.02 50.70
N GLY A 131 -20.57 23.77 50.76
CA GLY A 131 -21.53 23.30 51.76
C GLY A 131 -21.06 23.56 53.19
N ILE A 132 -19.83 23.13 53.51
CA ILE A 132 -19.22 23.35 54.83
C ILE A 132 -19.12 24.85 55.16
N TRP A 133 -18.67 25.68 54.21
CA TRP A 133 -18.56 27.12 54.41
C TRP A 133 -19.92 27.76 54.72
N THR A 134 -20.95 27.42 53.95
CA THR A 134 -22.31 27.95 54.18
C THR A 134 -22.87 27.55 55.55
N SER A 135 -22.60 26.33 56.03
CA SER A 135 -23.02 25.88 57.35
C SER A 135 -22.27 26.54 58.50
N LEU A 136 -21.04 27.03 58.29
CA LEU A 136 -20.25 27.76 59.30
C LEU A 136 -20.54 29.27 59.30
N SER A 137 -21.18 29.79 58.26
CA SER A 137 -21.44 31.23 58.06
C SER A 137 -22.84 31.69 58.51
N VAL A 138 -23.74 30.75 58.81
CA VAL A 138 -25.12 30.95 59.30
C VAL A 138 -25.16 30.59 60.78
#